data_AF-A0A963H6Z8-F1
#
_entry.id   AF-A0A963H6Z8-F1
#
_cell.length_a   1.000
_cell.length_b   1.000
_cell.length_c   1.000
_cell.angle_alpha   90.00
_cell.angle_beta   90.00
_cell.angle_gamma   90.00
#
_symmetry.space_group_name_H-M   'P 1'
#
loop_
_entity.id
_entity.type
_entity.pdbx_description
1 polymer ?
#
loop_
_entity_poly.entity_id
_entity_poly.type
_entity_poly.pdbx_seq_one_letter_code
_entity_poly.pdbx_strand_id
1 'polypeptide(L)'
;TLSRTIGEKSFEMAFPPHGEKKLVPGAVAAFAQVVSYRCDKLGALDAEGPTPVLDSLFSLQEPKTGTDGTLSWTVDISNPATGEDFVLGIKEITLPDGVTRPYSMWLSGNYPRALDGLGRILSLDMRVMDPAWIGMKLRKLLNYPEPLGDFMAFVPGSRKQQNYPSTVAYLAQLIIHRYAMLGVLDERGYPVQEMGILEAPRDDNEPKLMQGSLCPECGNHSMIRKDGCDFCTACGAVGTCG
;
A
#
# COMPACT_ATOMS: atom_id res chain seq x y z
N THR A 1 7.87 -11.79 8.49
CA THR A 1 8.20 -10.40 8.90
C THR A 1 7.26 -9.89 9.99
N LEU A 2 5.94 -10.05 9.87
CA LEU A 2 4.97 -9.60 10.88
C LEU A 2 4.94 -10.44 12.17
N SER A 3 5.17 -11.75 12.07
CA SER A 3 5.20 -12.70 13.20
C SER A 3 6.28 -12.41 14.25
N ARG A 4 7.21 -11.50 13.94
CA ARG A 4 8.31 -11.04 14.81
C ARG A 4 8.24 -9.54 15.11
N THR A 5 7.15 -8.86 14.77
CA THR A 5 6.97 -7.45 15.09
C THR A 5 6.83 -7.30 16.61
N ILE A 6 7.64 -6.43 17.21
CA ILE A 6 7.61 -6.14 18.64
C ILE A 6 6.46 -5.16 18.89
N GLY A 7 5.57 -5.49 19.83
CA GLY A 7 4.48 -4.61 20.24
C GLY A 7 4.77 -3.89 21.55
N GLU A 8 3.75 -3.25 22.11
CA GLU A 8 3.83 -2.53 23.39
C GLU A 8 4.20 -3.45 24.56
N LYS A 9 3.63 -4.65 24.58
CA LYS A 9 3.85 -5.63 25.63
C LYS A 9 3.82 -7.05 25.06
N SER A 10 4.80 -7.86 25.46
CA SER A 10 4.78 -9.29 25.22
C SER A 10 3.76 -9.98 26.14
N PHE A 11 3.09 -11.01 25.65
CA PHE A 11 2.11 -11.76 26.44
C PHE A 11 2.10 -13.24 26.06
N GLU A 12 1.55 -14.07 26.93
CA GLU A 12 1.30 -15.48 26.64
C GLU A 12 -0.05 -15.64 25.93
N MET A 13 -0.06 -16.41 24.86
CA MET A 13 -1.27 -16.78 24.11
C MET A 13 -1.38 -18.30 24.07
N ALA A 14 -2.57 -18.85 24.28
CA ALA A 14 -2.86 -20.24 23.98
C ALA A 14 -2.80 -20.45 22.46
N PHE A 15 -1.81 -21.19 21.99
CA PHE A 15 -1.56 -21.37 20.56
C PHE A 15 -2.19 -22.68 20.06
N PRO A 16 -2.87 -22.68 18.90
CA PRO A 16 -3.36 -23.90 18.28
C PRO A 16 -2.24 -24.92 17.99
N PRO A 17 -2.55 -26.23 17.85
CA PRO A 17 -3.88 -26.83 17.99
C PRO A 17 -4.27 -27.17 19.43
N HIS A 18 -3.30 -27.34 20.34
CA HIS A 18 -3.53 -27.90 21.67
C HIS A 18 -3.70 -26.86 22.77
N GLY A 19 -3.57 -25.57 22.46
CA GLY A 19 -3.71 -24.48 23.42
C GLY A 19 -2.49 -24.28 24.30
N GLU A 20 -1.33 -24.83 23.91
CA GLU A 20 -0.07 -24.62 24.61
C GLU A 20 0.25 -23.13 24.68
N LYS A 21 0.68 -22.68 25.86
CA LYS A 21 1.00 -21.27 26.07
C LYS A 21 2.30 -20.94 25.35
N LYS A 22 2.23 -19.96 24.46
CA LYS A 22 3.36 -19.42 23.72
C LYS A 22 3.54 -17.94 24.03
N LEU A 23 4.76 -17.55 24.40
CA LEU A 23 5.13 -16.15 24.54
C LEU A 23 5.23 -15.50 23.16
N VAL A 24 4.50 -14.40 22.96
CA VAL A 24 4.52 -13.61 21.73
C VAL A 24 4.92 -12.16 22.02
N PRO A 25 5.64 -11.51 21.10
CA PRO A 25 6.23 -10.19 21.35
C PRO A 25 5.23 -9.03 21.24
N GLY A 26 3.99 -9.29 20.85
CA GLY A 26 2.93 -8.28 20.73
C GLY A 26 1.74 -8.74 19.92
N ALA A 27 0.70 -7.91 19.85
CA ALA A 27 -0.59 -8.27 19.22
C ALA A 27 -0.44 -8.55 17.71
N VAL A 28 0.31 -7.73 16.97
CA VAL A 28 0.57 -7.93 15.53
C VAL A 28 1.26 -9.28 15.28
N ALA A 29 2.28 -9.60 16.08
CA ALA A 29 2.99 -10.86 15.96
C ALA A 29 2.11 -12.05 16.32
N ALA A 30 1.29 -11.92 17.37
CA ALA A 30 0.31 -12.94 17.76
C ALA A 30 -0.65 -13.25 16.61
N PHE A 31 -1.29 -12.22 16.06
CA PHE A 31 -2.23 -12.34 14.95
C PHE A 31 -1.57 -12.96 13.71
N ALA A 32 -0.38 -12.46 13.34
CA ALA A 32 0.36 -12.99 12.19
C ALA A 32 0.75 -14.47 12.36
N GLN A 33 1.08 -14.91 13.58
CA GLN A 33 1.37 -16.32 13.84
C GLN A 33 0.11 -17.20 13.73
N VAL A 34 -1.04 -16.73 14.21
CA VAL A 34 -2.32 -17.45 14.07
C VAL A 34 -2.76 -17.54 12.61
N VAL A 35 -2.61 -16.46 11.84
CA VAL A 35 -2.90 -16.45 10.40
C VAL A 35 -1.98 -17.42 9.67
N SER A 36 -0.67 -17.39 9.94
CA SER A 36 0.29 -18.34 9.36
C SER A 36 -0.10 -19.78 9.64
N TYR A 37 -0.39 -20.11 10.90
CA TYR A 37 -0.86 -21.44 11.28
C TYR A 37 -2.12 -21.84 10.50
N ARG A 38 -3.08 -20.92 10.34
CA ARG A 38 -4.31 -21.21 9.58
C ARG A 38 -4.03 -21.43 8.10
N CYS A 39 -3.15 -20.64 7.48
CA CYS A 39 -2.73 -20.84 6.10
C CYS A 39 -2.10 -22.21 5.91
N ASP A 40 -1.18 -22.61 6.79
CA ASP A 40 -0.51 -23.92 6.75
C ASP A 40 -1.52 -25.06 6.90
N LYS A 41 -2.48 -24.94 7.84
CA LYS A 41 -3.53 -25.96 8.03
C LYS A 41 -4.49 -26.09 6.85
N LEU A 42 -4.67 -25.03 6.07
CA LEU A 42 -5.52 -25.02 4.89
C LEU A 42 -4.76 -25.44 3.62
N GLY A 43 -3.43 -25.62 3.69
CA GLY A 43 -2.58 -25.72 2.50
C GLY A 43 -2.72 -24.50 1.58
N ALA A 44 -3.09 -23.34 2.14
CA ALA A 44 -3.45 -22.15 1.37
C ALA A 44 -2.25 -21.56 0.60
N LEU A 45 -1.03 -21.94 1.01
CA LEU A 45 0.22 -21.50 0.40
C LEU A 45 0.94 -22.65 -0.34
N ASP A 46 0.33 -23.83 -0.42
CA ASP A 46 0.92 -25.03 -1.05
C ASP A 46 0.62 -25.09 -2.56
N ALA A 47 -0.15 -24.13 -3.09
CA ALA A 47 -0.47 -24.09 -4.51
C ALA A 47 0.76 -23.75 -5.34
N GLU A 48 1.19 -24.70 -6.17
CA GLU A 48 2.19 -24.46 -7.21
C GLU A 48 1.55 -23.67 -8.35
N GLY A 49 1.97 -22.42 -8.52
CA GLY A 49 1.42 -21.52 -9.53
C GLY A 49 2.00 -20.11 -9.44
N PRO A 50 1.63 -19.22 -10.37
CA PRO A 50 2.03 -17.82 -10.30
C PRO A 50 1.50 -17.18 -9.03
N THR A 51 2.30 -16.29 -8.45
CA THR A 51 1.92 -15.46 -7.30
C THR A 51 1.90 -14.00 -7.73
N PRO A 52 0.86 -13.53 -8.45
CA PRO A 52 0.94 -12.29 -9.25
C PRO A 52 1.43 -11.07 -8.46
N VAL A 53 0.98 -10.93 -7.21
CA VAL A 53 1.41 -9.83 -6.33
C VAL A 53 2.88 -9.96 -5.95
N LEU A 54 3.33 -11.16 -5.56
CA LEU A 54 4.71 -11.42 -5.15
C LEU A 54 5.67 -11.30 -6.35
N ASP A 55 5.26 -11.84 -7.50
CA ASP A 55 6.00 -11.86 -8.75
C ASP A 55 6.14 -10.44 -9.34
N SER A 56 5.21 -9.55 -9.01
CA SER A 56 5.24 -8.14 -9.40
C SER A 56 6.03 -7.23 -8.46
N LEU A 57 6.68 -7.76 -7.41
CA LEU A 57 7.54 -6.94 -6.56
C LEU A 57 8.85 -6.62 -7.29
N PHE A 58 9.24 -5.34 -7.34
CA PHE A 58 10.60 -5.02 -7.82
C PHE A 58 11.69 -5.40 -6.81
N SER A 59 11.32 -5.58 -5.53
CA SER A 59 12.23 -6.12 -4.51
C SER A 59 11.47 -6.75 -3.34
N LEU A 60 11.71 -8.04 -3.11
CA LEU A 60 11.10 -8.79 -2.00
C LEU A 60 11.57 -8.27 -0.63
N GLN A 61 12.87 -8.01 -0.50
CA GLN A 61 13.44 -7.42 0.72
C GLN A 61 13.56 -5.90 0.57
N GLU A 62 13.47 -5.17 1.68
CA GLU A 62 13.67 -3.72 1.62
C GLU A 62 15.11 -3.44 1.16
N PRO A 63 15.30 -2.67 0.07
CA PRO A 63 16.63 -2.26 -0.36
C PRO A 63 17.40 -1.55 0.75
N LYS A 64 18.63 -2.00 1.03
CA LYS A 64 19.51 -1.38 2.03
C LYS A 64 20.36 -0.30 1.38
N THR A 65 20.35 0.88 1.97
CA THR A 65 21.13 2.02 1.50
C THR A 65 22.59 1.88 1.91
N GLY A 66 23.49 2.33 1.04
CA GLY A 66 24.90 2.52 1.40
C GLY A 66 25.11 3.72 2.32
N THR A 67 26.36 4.18 2.44
CA THR A 67 26.73 5.34 3.26
C THR A 67 26.11 6.65 2.79
N ASP A 68 25.78 6.75 1.50
CA ASP A 68 25.17 7.95 0.90
C ASP A 68 23.67 8.08 1.22
N GLY A 69 23.08 7.04 1.81
CA GLY A 69 21.67 7.05 2.21
C GLY A 69 20.69 6.98 1.04
N THR A 70 19.50 7.53 1.24
CA THR A 70 18.46 7.69 0.22
C THR A 70 17.59 8.90 0.56
N LEU A 71 16.84 9.40 -0.42
CA LEU A 71 15.86 10.45 -0.17
C LEU A 71 14.69 9.93 0.67
N SER A 72 14.23 10.79 1.59
CA SER A 72 13.10 10.51 2.46
C SER A 72 12.20 11.73 2.55
N TRP A 73 10.92 11.54 2.28
CA TRP A 73 9.90 12.52 2.65
C TRP A 73 9.42 12.23 4.07
N THR A 74 9.30 13.28 4.89
CA THR A 74 8.88 13.16 6.30
C THR A 74 7.81 14.18 6.64
N VAL A 75 6.83 13.79 7.46
CA VAL A 75 5.77 14.67 7.95
C VAL A 75 5.44 14.37 9.41
N ASP A 76 5.18 15.43 10.18
CA ASP A 76 4.75 15.34 11.57
C ASP A 76 3.24 15.09 11.67
N ILE A 77 2.84 14.25 12.63
CA ILE A 77 1.46 13.87 12.89
C ILE A 77 1.21 14.01 14.39
N SER A 78 0.20 14.80 14.73
CA SER A 78 -0.27 14.97 16.09
C SER A 78 -1.77 14.68 16.16
N ASN A 79 -2.16 13.69 16.96
CA ASN A 79 -3.54 13.40 17.29
C ASN A 79 -3.78 13.74 18.78
N PRO A 80 -4.39 14.90 19.08
CA PRO A 80 -4.58 15.32 20.47
C PRO A 80 -5.62 14.49 21.23
N ALA A 81 -6.50 13.75 20.55
CA ALA A 81 -7.51 12.92 21.20
C ALA A 81 -6.90 11.69 21.89
N THR A 82 -5.90 11.09 21.24
CA THR A 82 -5.19 9.88 21.70
C THR A 82 -3.82 10.20 22.31
N GLY A 83 -3.33 11.44 22.15
CA GLY A 83 -2.01 11.88 22.61
C GLY A 83 -0.86 11.41 21.72
N GLU A 84 -1.16 10.95 20.50
CA GLU A 84 -0.13 10.56 19.53
C GLU A 84 0.62 11.79 19.00
N ASP A 85 1.94 11.67 18.93
CA ASP A 85 2.84 12.71 18.44
C ASP A 85 4.08 12.03 17.84
N PHE A 86 4.11 11.94 16.52
CA PHE A 86 5.09 11.13 15.80
C PHE A 86 5.32 11.61 14.37
N VAL A 87 6.38 11.09 13.76
CA VAL A 87 6.81 11.39 12.40
C VAL A 87 6.54 10.19 11.52
N LEU A 88 5.91 10.41 10.37
CA LEU A 88 5.88 9.48 9.24
C LEU A 88 7.08 9.76 8.33
N GLY A 89 7.90 8.75 8.07
CA GLY A 89 8.96 8.80 7.05
C GLY A 89 8.67 7.84 5.89
N ILE A 90 8.91 8.30 4.66
CA ILE A 90 8.76 7.53 3.41
C ILE A 90 10.07 7.61 2.64
N LYS A 91 10.72 6.47 2.43
CA LYS A 91 11.91 6.33 1.58
C LYS A 91 11.50 6.25 0.13
N GLU A 92 12.28 6.92 -0.70
CA GLU A 92 12.03 7.03 -2.13
C GLU A 92 13.23 6.59 -2.93
N ILE A 93 12.98 6.04 -4.12
CA ILE A 93 13.99 5.66 -5.09
C ILE A 93 13.59 6.17 -6.46
N THR A 94 14.53 6.76 -7.18
CA THR A 94 14.37 7.11 -8.60
C THR A 94 14.74 5.90 -9.44
N LEU A 95 13.77 5.43 -10.23
CA LEU A 95 13.94 4.33 -11.16
C LEU A 95 14.66 4.78 -12.44
N PRO A 96 15.19 3.85 -13.26
CA PRO A 96 15.89 4.20 -14.50
C PRO A 96 15.05 4.97 -15.52
N ASP A 97 13.72 4.88 -15.44
CA ASP A 97 12.77 5.64 -16.25
C ASP A 97 12.62 7.11 -15.80
N GLY A 98 13.31 7.51 -14.72
CA GLY A 98 13.26 8.83 -14.11
C GLY A 98 12.12 9.02 -13.11
N VAL A 99 11.25 8.02 -12.92
CA VAL A 99 10.12 8.10 -11.99
C VAL A 99 10.60 7.82 -10.56
N THR A 100 10.30 8.73 -9.64
CA THR A 100 10.56 8.53 -8.21
C THR A 100 9.37 7.83 -7.55
N ARG A 101 9.64 6.73 -6.85
CA ARG A 101 8.62 5.93 -6.17
C ARG A 101 8.94 5.70 -4.69
N PRO A 102 7.93 5.77 -3.81
CA PRO A 102 8.05 5.26 -2.45
C PRO A 102 8.34 3.76 -2.45
N TYR A 103 9.18 3.27 -1.54
CA TYR A 103 9.46 1.82 -1.43
C TYR A 103 9.45 1.29 0.02
N SER A 104 9.41 2.16 1.01
CA SER A 104 9.41 1.80 2.43
C SER A 104 8.95 2.97 3.28
N MET A 105 8.30 2.67 4.41
CA MET A 105 7.89 3.67 5.39
C MET A 105 8.20 3.23 6.82
N TRP A 106 8.38 4.20 7.71
CA TRP A 106 8.55 3.99 9.16
C TRP A 106 7.90 5.12 9.94
N LEU A 107 7.67 4.83 11.22
CA LEU A 107 7.13 5.78 12.19
C LEU A 107 8.13 5.99 13.32
N SER A 108 8.25 7.22 13.81
CA SER A 108 9.14 7.57 14.92
C SER A 108 8.46 8.54 15.87
N GLY A 109 8.47 8.26 17.18
CA GLY A 109 7.80 9.10 18.19
C GLY A 109 6.81 8.30 19.05
N ASN A 110 5.77 8.99 19.51
CA ASN A 110 4.69 8.44 20.32
C ASN A 110 3.50 8.01 19.45
N TYR A 111 3.36 6.71 19.24
CA TYR A 111 2.29 6.09 18.46
C TYR A 111 2.02 4.64 18.94
N PRO A 112 0.83 4.06 18.68
CA PRO A 112 0.52 2.68 18.99
C PRO A 112 1.41 1.72 18.22
N ARG A 113 2.08 0.79 18.91
CA ARG A 113 3.04 -0.15 18.25
C ARG A 113 2.36 -1.12 17.29
N ALA A 114 1.03 -1.20 17.30
CA ALA A 114 0.28 -1.90 16.27
C ALA A 114 0.53 -1.31 14.86
N LEU A 115 0.80 -0.01 14.76
CA LEU A 115 1.09 0.66 13.49
C LEU A 115 2.41 0.22 12.87
N ASP A 116 3.34 -0.38 13.62
CA ASP A 116 4.54 -1.01 13.06
C ASP A 116 4.19 -2.19 12.14
N GLY A 117 3.09 -2.90 12.44
CA GLY A 117 2.55 -3.93 11.56
C GLY A 117 2.01 -3.34 10.25
N LEU A 118 1.26 -2.24 10.35
CA LEU A 118 0.73 -1.52 9.20
C LEU A 118 1.86 -0.98 8.31
N GLY A 119 2.85 -0.30 8.90
CA GLY A 119 4.01 0.23 8.18
C GLY A 119 4.79 -0.86 7.44
N ARG A 120 4.94 -2.06 8.04
CA ARG A 120 5.57 -3.21 7.37
C ARG A 120 4.77 -3.73 6.17
N ILE A 121 3.44 -3.81 6.28
CA ILE A 121 2.58 -4.26 5.17
C ILE A 121 2.58 -3.22 4.06
N LEU A 122 2.35 -1.95 4.39
CA LEU A 122 2.36 -0.87 3.41
C LEU A 122 3.73 -0.77 2.72
N SER A 123 4.84 -0.94 3.43
CA SER A 123 6.18 -0.98 2.82
C SER A 123 6.37 -2.15 1.85
N LEU A 124 5.68 -3.28 2.02
CA LEU A 124 5.67 -4.35 1.01
C LEU A 124 4.83 -3.92 -0.20
N ASP A 125 3.68 -3.30 0.04
CA ASP A 125 2.77 -2.85 -1.01
C ASP A 125 3.34 -1.71 -1.85
N MET A 126 4.16 -0.83 -1.26
CA MET A 126 4.93 0.19 -1.98
C MET A 126 5.93 -0.41 -2.98
N ARG A 127 6.33 -1.68 -2.79
CA ARG A 127 7.29 -2.37 -3.66
C ARG A 127 6.62 -3.18 -4.77
N VAL A 128 5.29 -3.22 -4.80
CA VAL A 128 4.52 -3.78 -5.90
C VAL A 128 4.63 -2.80 -7.08
N MET A 129 4.99 -3.31 -8.25
CA MET A 129 5.20 -2.47 -9.43
C MET A 129 3.98 -1.61 -9.72
N ASP A 130 2.78 -2.21 -9.74
CA ASP A 130 1.52 -1.54 -10.04
C ASP A 130 1.02 -0.63 -8.89
N PRO A 131 0.98 0.72 -9.06
CA PRO A 131 0.48 1.63 -8.04
C PRO A 131 -0.99 1.43 -7.68
N ALA A 132 -1.78 0.80 -8.57
CA ALA A 132 -3.17 0.50 -8.28
C ALA A 132 -3.31 -0.33 -6.99
N TRP A 133 -2.33 -1.19 -6.70
CA TRP A 133 -2.31 -2.05 -5.52
C TRP A 133 -2.24 -1.26 -4.21
N ILE A 134 -1.22 -0.41 -4.06
CA ILE A 134 -1.08 0.45 -2.87
C ILE A 134 -2.23 1.46 -2.81
N GLY A 135 -2.63 2.05 -3.95
CA GLY A 135 -3.75 2.97 -4.03
C GLY A 135 -5.05 2.35 -3.52
N MET A 136 -5.40 1.13 -3.94
CA MET A 136 -6.58 0.41 -3.44
C MET A 136 -6.55 0.22 -1.93
N LYS A 137 -5.40 -0.16 -1.37
CA LYS A 137 -5.26 -0.38 0.08
C LYS A 137 -5.41 0.93 0.85
N LEU A 138 -4.74 2.00 0.41
CA LEU A 138 -4.83 3.31 1.05
C LEU A 138 -6.27 3.86 1.00
N ARG A 139 -6.97 3.74 -0.13
CA ARG A 139 -8.38 4.16 -0.24
C ARG A 139 -9.30 3.45 0.76
N LYS A 140 -9.05 2.16 1.06
CA LYS A 140 -9.81 1.44 2.09
C LYS A 140 -9.51 1.93 3.52
N LEU A 141 -8.32 2.47 3.76
CA LEU A 141 -7.92 3.00 5.06
C LEU A 141 -8.47 4.41 5.32
N LEU A 142 -8.81 5.20 4.29
CA LEU A 142 -9.32 6.57 4.42
C LEU A 142 -10.54 6.71 5.33
N ASN A 143 -11.35 5.66 5.44
CA ASN A 143 -12.58 5.67 6.24
C ASN A 143 -12.51 4.70 7.43
N TYR A 144 -11.33 4.20 7.79
CA TYR A 144 -11.18 3.30 8.93
C TYR A 144 -11.39 4.08 10.24
N PRO A 145 -12.37 3.71 11.09
CA PRO A 145 -12.58 4.38 12.35
C PRO A 145 -11.77 3.73 13.47
N GLU A 146 -11.19 4.55 14.35
CA GLU A 146 -10.61 4.11 15.62
C GLU A 146 -11.48 4.64 16.77
N PRO A 147 -11.83 3.82 17.78
CA PRO A 147 -12.63 4.29 18.90
C PRO A 147 -11.95 5.47 19.61
N LEU A 148 -12.61 6.63 19.64
CA LEU A 148 -12.07 7.89 20.19
C LEU A 148 -10.74 8.35 19.54
N GLY A 149 -10.47 7.88 18.32
CA GLY A 149 -9.28 8.22 17.56
C GLY A 149 -9.50 9.29 16.49
N ASP A 150 -10.73 9.81 16.35
CA ASP A 150 -11.03 10.85 15.38
C ASP A 150 -10.48 12.22 15.82
N PHE A 151 -10.02 13.01 14.85
CA PHE A 151 -9.39 14.29 15.13
C PHE A 151 -9.40 15.23 13.91
N MET A 152 -9.33 16.53 14.19
CA MET A 152 -9.19 17.56 13.17
C MET A 152 -7.73 17.66 12.71
N ALA A 153 -7.51 17.61 11.40
CA ALA A 153 -6.20 17.83 10.79
C ALA A 153 -6.31 18.59 9.46
N PHE A 154 -5.20 19.13 8.97
CA PHE A 154 -5.17 19.82 7.68
C PHE A 154 -5.36 18.85 6.52
N VAL A 155 -6.18 19.24 5.55
CA VAL A 155 -6.27 18.53 4.28
C VAL A 155 -4.98 18.78 3.51
N PRO A 156 -4.21 17.74 3.12
CA PRO A 156 -2.98 17.94 2.38
C PRO A 156 -3.19 18.75 1.10
N GLY A 157 -2.25 19.63 0.76
CA GLY A 157 -2.38 20.57 -0.36
C GLY A 157 -3.36 21.74 -0.13
N SER A 158 -3.98 21.84 1.04
CA SER A 158 -4.98 22.85 1.37
C SER A 158 -4.69 23.55 2.69
N ARG A 159 -5.28 24.74 2.89
CA ARG A 159 -5.30 25.45 4.18
C ARG A 159 -6.51 25.10 5.04
N LYS A 160 -7.40 24.24 4.54
CA LYS A 160 -8.61 23.80 5.26
C LYS A 160 -8.25 22.64 6.19
N GLN A 161 -8.95 22.56 7.31
CA GLN A 161 -8.94 21.40 8.18
C GLN A 161 -10.26 20.64 8.04
N GLN A 162 -10.21 19.33 8.29
CA GLN A 162 -11.39 18.47 8.39
C GLN A 162 -11.19 17.44 9.48
N ASN A 163 -12.28 16.79 9.89
CA ASN A 163 -12.21 15.68 10.83
C ASN A 163 -11.82 14.41 10.07
N TYR A 164 -10.81 13.69 10.57
CA TYR A 164 -10.41 12.38 10.10
C TYR A 164 -10.87 11.33 11.12
N PRO A 165 -11.36 10.16 10.68
CA PRO A 165 -11.97 9.17 11.58
C PRO A 165 -10.95 8.40 12.44
N SER A 166 -9.65 8.53 12.14
CA SER A 166 -8.56 7.86 12.84
C SER A 166 -7.19 8.37 12.42
N THR A 167 -6.15 8.05 13.20
CA THR A 167 -4.75 8.28 12.84
C THR A 167 -4.36 7.47 11.61
N VAL A 168 -4.88 6.24 11.48
CA VAL A 168 -4.69 5.40 10.28
C VAL A 168 -5.26 6.05 9.02
N ALA A 169 -6.44 6.66 9.10
CA ALA A 169 -7.06 7.34 7.97
C ALA A 169 -6.25 8.57 7.54
N TYR A 170 -5.77 9.35 8.50
CA TYR A 170 -4.92 10.51 8.20
C TYR A 170 -3.56 10.11 7.62
N LEU A 171 -2.94 9.04 8.15
CA LEU A 171 -1.74 8.42 7.56
C LEU A 171 -1.97 8.03 6.10
N ALA A 172 -3.10 7.38 5.80
CA ALA A 172 -3.44 7.00 4.42
C ALA A 172 -3.59 8.22 3.51
N GLN A 173 -4.25 9.28 3.98
CA GLN A 173 -4.39 10.53 3.24
C GLN A 173 -3.03 11.19 2.94
N LEU A 174 -2.12 11.22 3.92
CA LEU A 174 -0.76 11.76 3.75
C LEU A 174 0.06 10.95 2.76
N ILE A 175 -0.03 9.62 2.80
CA ILE A 175 0.66 8.75 1.85
C ILE A 175 0.09 8.98 0.44
N ILE A 176 -1.24 9.03 0.26
CA ILE A 176 -1.87 9.34 -1.04
C ILE A 176 -1.36 10.68 -1.57
N HIS A 177 -1.35 11.71 -0.72
CA HIS A 177 -0.85 13.03 -1.11
C HIS A 177 0.61 12.97 -1.57
N ARG A 178 1.47 12.23 -0.85
CA ARG A 178 2.86 12.09 -1.28
C ARG A 178 2.99 11.38 -2.62
N TYR A 179 2.20 10.32 -2.85
CA TYR A 179 2.14 9.67 -4.16
C TYR A 179 1.64 10.63 -5.26
N ALA A 180 0.72 11.54 -4.95
CA ALA A 180 0.23 12.55 -5.87
C ALA A 180 1.28 13.62 -6.21
N MET A 181 2.05 14.07 -5.22
CA MET A 181 3.19 14.96 -5.45
C MET A 181 4.25 14.35 -6.38
N LEU A 182 4.38 13.01 -6.38
CA LEU A 182 5.31 12.27 -7.24
C LEU A 182 4.71 11.94 -8.63
N GLY A 183 3.45 12.29 -8.88
CA GLY A 183 2.75 11.97 -10.13
C GLY A 183 2.42 10.49 -10.33
N VAL A 184 2.43 9.70 -9.25
CA VAL A 184 2.19 8.25 -9.30
C VAL A 184 0.70 7.92 -9.09
N LEU A 185 0.06 8.59 -8.14
CA LEU A 185 -1.40 8.54 -7.93
C LEU A 185 -2.01 9.93 -8.14
N ASP A 186 -3.33 10.04 -8.29
CA ASP A 186 -4.07 11.29 -8.13
C ASP A 186 -4.35 11.55 -6.63
N GLU A 187 -4.85 12.74 -6.29
CA GLU A 187 -5.21 13.11 -4.90
C GLU A 187 -6.35 12.25 -4.30
N ARG A 188 -7.02 11.42 -5.12
CA ARG A 188 -8.03 10.45 -4.68
C ARG A 188 -7.45 9.04 -4.50
N GLY A 189 -6.15 8.86 -4.76
CA GLY A 189 -5.43 7.60 -4.60
C GLY A 189 -5.59 6.63 -5.76
N TYR A 190 -5.98 7.08 -6.96
CA TYR A 190 -6.02 6.28 -8.19
C TYR A 190 -4.74 6.45 -8.99
N PRO A 191 -4.23 5.42 -9.69
CA PRO A 191 -3.04 5.56 -10.53
C PRO A 191 -3.25 6.62 -11.62
N VAL A 192 -2.25 7.49 -11.83
CA VAL A 192 -2.24 8.43 -12.96
C VAL A 192 -2.08 7.69 -14.28
N GLN A 193 -1.29 6.61 -14.27
CA GLN A 193 -1.08 5.72 -15.40
C GLN A 193 -1.28 4.27 -14.95
N GLU A 194 -2.21 3.57 -15.59
CA GLU A 194 -2.53 2.17 -15.29
C GLU A 194 -1.57 1.23 -16.01
N MET A 195 -0.88 0.37 -15.26
CA MET A 195 0.04 -0.62 -15.84
C MET A 195 -0.65 -1.95 -16.17
N GLY A 196 -1.81 -2.24 -15.57
CA GLY A 196 -2.59 -3.45 -15.87
C GLY A 196 -1.90 -4.76 -15.47
N ILE A 197 -0.95 -4.71 -14.53
CA ILE A 197 -0.21 -5.90 -14.06
C ILE A 197 -1.07 -6.68 -13.06
N LEU A 198 -1.83 -5.96 -12.23
CA LEU A 198 -2.74 -6.55 -11.26
C LEU A 198 -4.18 -6.20 -11.64
N GLU A 199 -5.04 -7.22 -11.73
CA GLU A 199 -6.49 -7.00 -11.81
C GLU A 199 -6.94 -6.40 -10.46
N ALA A 200 -7.13 -5.08 -10.43
CA ALA A 200 -7.94 -4.48 -9.38
C ALA A 200 -9.38 -5.02 -9.52
N PRO A 201 -10.10 -5.28 -8.42
CA PRO A 201 -11.52 -5.60 -8.52
C PRO A 201 -12.23 -4.41 -9.18
N ARG A 202 -12.66 -4.61 -10.42
CA ARG A 202 -13.44 -3.69 -11.24
C ARG A 202 -14.89 -4.14 -11.28
N ASP A 203 -15.80 -3.21 -11.55
CA ASP A 203 -17.20 -3.55 -11.79
C ASP A 203 -17.28 -4.41 -13.07
N ASP A 204 -18.19 -5.40 -13.14
CA ASP A 204 -18.25 -6.37 -14.25
C ASP A 204 -18.47 -5.72 -15.63
N ASN A 205 -18.94 -4.46 -15.65
CA ASN A 205 -19.18 -3.67 -16.86
C ASN A 205 -17.95 -2.87 -17.36
N GLU A 206 -16.84 -2.83 -16.62
CA GLU A 206 -15.63 -2.13 -17.06
C GLU A 206 -14.78 -3.01 -18.00
N PRO A 207 -14.23 -2.46 -19.09
CA PRO A 207 -13.36 -3.21 -19.98
C PRO A 207 -12.14 -3.73 -19.23
N LYS A 208 -11.88 -5.04 -19.39
CA LYS A 208 -10.68 -5.68 -18.85
C LYS A 208 -9.44 -5.03 -19.46
N LEU A 209 -8.55 -4.57 -18.59
CA LEU A 209 -7.32 -3.94 -19.00
C LEU A 209 -6.37 -5.01 -19.52
N MET A 210 -6.03 -4.92 -20.81
CA MET A 210 -5.04 -5.81 -21.42
C MET A 210 -3.76 -5.02 -21.63
N GLN A 211 -2.62 -5.64 -21.31
CA GLN A 211 -1.32 -5.05 -21.56
C GLN A 211 -1.09 -4.94 -23.07
N GLY A 212 -0.83 -3.72 -23.55
CA GLY A 212 -0.68 -3.40 -24.94
C GLY A 212 0.38 -2.31 -25.19
N SER A 213 0.33 -1.73 -26.38
CA SER A 213 1.17 -0.58 -26.73
C SER A 213 0.69 0.71 -26.05
N LEU A 214 1.53 1.76 -26.06
CA LEU A 214 1.22 3.04 -25.44
C LEU A 214 0.04 3.71 -26.17
N CYS A 215 -1.04 3.98 -25.45
CA CYS A 215 -2.17 4.74 -25.97
C CYS A 215 -1.79 6.24 -26.07
N PRO A 216 -1.92 6.88 -27.24
CA PRO A 216 -1.59 8.29 -27.41
C PRO A 216 -2.60 9.23 -26.73
N GLU A 217 -3.81 8.77 -26.40
CA GLU A 217 -4.83 9.61 -25.75
C GLU A 217 -4.69 9.63 -24.23
N CYS A 218 -4.60 8.46 -23.59
CA CYS A 218 -4.58 8.37 -22.13
C CYS A 218 -3.22 8.01 -21.55
N GLY A 219 -2.21 7.76 -22.38
CA GLY A 219 -0.85 7.41 -21.94
C GLY A 219 -0.71 6.02 -21.32
N ASN A 220 -1.76 5.20 -21.25
CA ASN A 220 -1.68 3.85 -20.68
C ASN A 220 -1.13 2.85 -21.71
N HIS A 221 -0.36 1.87 -21.24
CA HIS A 221 0.12 0.76 -22.09
C HIS A 221 -0.98 -0.30 -22.28
N SER A 222 -2.08 0.11 -22.91
CA SER A 222 -3.33 -0.66 -23.02
C SER A 222 -3.95 -0.63 -24.41
N MET A 223 -3.21 -0.16 -25.40
CA MET A 223 -3.64 -0.16 -26.80
C MET A 223 -3.36 -1.53 -27.44
N ILE A 224 -4.42 -2.26 -27.74
CA ILE A 224 -4.41 -3.58 -28.38
C ILE A 224 -4.99 -3.51 -29.79
N ARG A 225 -4.69 -4.48 -30.65
CA ARG A 225 -5.40 -4.62 -31.92
C ARG A 225 -6.70 -5.39 -31.69
N LYS A 226 -7.84 -4.76 -31.92
CA LYS A 226 -9.17 -5.37 -31.84
C LYS A 226 -9.95 -5.08 -33.12
N ASP A 227 -10.43 -6.12 -33.78
CA ASP A 227 -11.23 -6.03 -35.01
C ASP A 227 -10.55 -5.21 -36.14
N GLY A 228 -9.22 -5.34 -36.26
CA GLY A 228 -8.42 -4.62 -37.26
C GLY A 228 -8.08 -3.17 -36.90
N CYS A 229 -8.64 -2.64 -35.81
CA CYS A 229 -8.33 -1.31 -35.31
C CYS A 229 -7.44 -1.37 -34.07
N ASP A 230 -6.64 -0.34 -33.86
CA ASP A 230 -6.06 -0.09 -32.55
C ASP A 230 -7.19 0.31 -31.58
N PHE A 231 -7.23 -0.29 -30.40
CA PHE A 231 -8.25 -0.07 -29.39
C PHE A 231 -7.59 0.01 -28.02
N CYS A 232 -7.82 1.10 -27.29
CA CYS A 232 -7.34 1.26 -25.92
C CYS A 232 -8.33 0.64 -24.95
N THR A 233 -7.93 -0.42 -24.25
CA THR A 233 -8.78 -1.07 -23.24
C THR A 233 -8.94 -0.24 -21.97
N ALA A 234 -8.17 0.84 -21.78
CA ALA A 234 -8.26 1.70 -20.60
C ALA A 234 -9.24 2.88 -20.78
N CYS A 235 -9.16 3.61 -21.90
CA CYS A 235 -10.03 4.77 -22.16
C CYS A 235 -11.08 4.55 -23.26
N GLY A 236 -11.03 3.42 -23.96
CA GLY A 236 -11.95 3.12 -25.07
C GLY A 236 -11.59 3.81 -26.39
N ALA A 237 -10.46 4.52 -26.47
CA ALA A 237 -10.02 5.18 -27.71
C ALA A 237 -9.83 4.15 -28.84
N VAL A 238 -10.32 4.48 -30.03
CA VAL A 238 -10.13 3.70 -31.26
C VAL A 238 -9.15 4.47 -32.16
N GLY A 239 -8.01 3.86 -32.45
CA GLY A 239 -6.98 4.39 -33.32
C GLY A 239 -7.10 3.90 -34.77
N THR A 240 -5.95 3.77 -35.43
CA THR A 240 -5.86 3.40 -36.83
C THR A 240 -6.45 2.02 -37.11
N CYS A 241 -7.30 1.93 -38.14
CA CYS A 241 -7.87 0.68 -38.64
C CYS A 241 -7.17 0.26 -39.93
N GLY A 242 -6.71 -1.00 -39.99
CA GLY A 242 -6.00 -1.57 -41.15
C GLY A 242 -5.86 -3.08 -41.09
#